data_AF-A0AAV5LB43-F1
#
_entry.id   AF-A0AAV5LB43-F1
#
_cell.length_a   1.000
_cell.length_b   1.000
_cell.length_c   1.000
_cell.angle_alpha   90.00
_cell.angle_beta   90.00
_cell.angle_gamma   90.00
#
_symmetry.space_group_name_H-M   'P 1'
#
loop_
_entity.id
_entity.type
_entity.pdbx_description
1 polymer ?
#
loop_
_entity_poly.entity_id
_entity_poly.type
_entity_poly.pdbx_seq_one_letter_code
_entity_poly.pdbx_strand_id
1 'polypeptide(L)'
;MSKHNCFHYQQKNSNKVSVPVEEIKEKNSQVGSRIKGQEVDGSHLTAGGVGSETVKTSKNNRKQELQSSVEELASRAAARAMAEAAKNITPPNTAYQFEVSWRALSGDCALQAHLLKVTSPSALPQIFKNALSASMLVDIVKCVATFFREEMDLAVKYLEKLTKVPRFDMLIMFLSPTDKADLLKVWDEVFCNEATPIEYAEILDNLRAVYCLKQ
;
A
#
# COMPACT_ATOMS: atom_id res chain seq x y z
N MET A 1 -13.12 -26.57 -22.39
CA MET A 1 -14.10 -25.52 -22.02
C MET A 1 -15.18 -26.17 -21.18
N SER A 2 -15.04 -26.16 -19.85
CA SER A 2 -16.06 -26.68 -18.93
C SER A 2 -16.34 -25.64 -17.87
N LYS A 3 -17.48 -24.97 -18.03
CA LYS A 3 -18.06 -24.03 -17.07
C LYS A 3 -18.69 -24.85 -15.95
N HIS A 4 -18.26 -24.67 -14.70
CA HIS A 4 -18.99 -25.18 -13.54
C HIS A 4 -19.88 -24.07 -12.99
N ASN A 5 -21.18 -24.35 -13.05
CA ASN A 5 -22.28 -23.70 -12.36
C ASN A 5 -22.08 -23.72 -10.84
N CYS A 6 -22.37 -22.62 -10.15
CA CYS A 6 -22.90 -22.69 -8.79
C CYS A 6 -23.81 -21.49 -8.47
N PHE A 7 -25.10 -21.77 -8.64
CA PHE A 7 -26.27 -21.30 -7.89
C PHE A 7 -26.57 -19.80 -7.68
N HIS A 8 -27.64 -19.41 -8.38
CA HIS A 8 -28.60 -18.37 -8.01
C HIS A 8 -29.26 -18.65 -6.64
N TYR A 9 -29.39 -17.61 -5.82
CA TYR A 9 -30.56 -17.42 -4.95
C TYR A 9 -31.00 -15.96 -5.01
N GLN A 10 -32.19 -15.73 -5.56
CA GLN A 10 -32.98 -14.52 -5.34
C GLN A 10 -33.96 -14.79 -4.20
N GLN A 11 -34.11 -13.85 -3.26
CA GLN A 11 -35.46 -13.50 -2.80
C GLN A 11 -35.57 -12.05 -2.34
N LYS A 12 -36.62 -11.41 -2.85
CA LYS A 12 -37.10 -10.05 -2.63
C LYS A 12 -37.59 -9.84 -1.20
N ASN A 13 -37.46 -8.62 -0.68
CA ASN A 13 -38.49 -8.00 0.14
C ASN A 13 -38.56 -6.48 -0.10
N SER A 14 -39.79 -5.99 -0.25
CA SER A 14 -40.21 -4.63 -0.54
C SER A 14 -40.71 -3.97 0.74
N ASN A 15 -40.31 -2.72 1.03
CA ASN A 15 -41.23 -1.58 1.26
C ASN A 15 -40.52 -0.31 1.80
N LYS A 16 -40.64 0.74 0.98
CA LYS A 16 -40.79 2.20 1.20
C LYS A 16 -40.64 2.81 2.62
N VAL A 17 -39.95 3.96 2.72
CA VAL A 17 -40.49 5.30 3.11
C VAL A 17 -39.44 6.41 2.77
N SER A 18 -39.72 7.18 1.72
CA SER A 18 -39.87 8.64 1.56
C SER A 18 -39.18 9.74 2.42
N VAL A 19 -38.30 10.53 1.73
CA VAL A 19 -38.16 12.02 1.58
C VAL A 19 -37.60 12.93 2.74
N PRO A 20 -37.26 14.24 2.52
CA PRO A 20 -35.90 14.80 2.35
C PRO A 20 -35.53 15.95 3.34
N VAL A 21 -34.31 16.51 3.31
CA VAL A 21 -34.04 17.88 3.82
C VAL A 21 -32.99 18.61 2.97
N GLU A 22 -33.26 19.91 2.77
CA GLU A 22 -32.65 20.92 1.89
C GLU A 22 -31.27 21.49 2.31
N GLU A 23 -30.57 21.96 1.28
CA GLU A 23 -29.75 23.17 1.11
C GLU A 23 -29.33 24.01 2.34
N ILE A 24 -28.01 24.23 2.49
CA ILE A 24 -27.49 25.55 2.89
C ILE A 24 -26.30 25.93 2.00
N LYS A 25 -26.42 27.15 1.47
CA LYS A 25 -25.54 27.86 0.55
C LYS A 25 -24.90 28.98 1.36
N GLU A 26 -23.57 29.05 1.44
CA GLU A 26 -22.90 30.23 2.00
C GLU A 26 -21.78 30.73 1.09
N LYS A 27 -22.04 31.94 0.56
CA LYS A 27 -21.06 32.87 0.02
C LYS A 27 -20.22 33.43 1.17
N ASN A 28 -18.91 33.57 0.98
CA ASN A 28 -18.21 34.69 1.58
C ASN A 28 -17.16 35.26 0.63
N SER A 29 -17.12 36.58 0.61
CA SER A 29 -16.30 37.45 -0.21
C SER A 29 -14.98 37.76 0.48
N GLN A 30 -13.93 37.93 -0.35
CA GLN A 30 -12.91 38.97 -0.24
C GLN A 30 -11.89 38.90 0.91
N VAL A 31 -10.61 38.75 0.56
CA VAL A 31 -9.55 39.76 0.78
C VAL A 31 -8.27 39.23 0.11
N GLY A 32 -7.63 40.11 -0.66
CA GLY A 32 -6.50 39.76 -1.52
C GLY A 32 -5.17 39.58 -0.81
N SER A 33 -4.23 38.99 -1.53
CA SER A 33 -2.83 39.38 -1.42
C SER A 33 -2.12 39.21 -2.75
N ARG A 34 -1.28 40.19 -3.00
CA ARG A 34 -0.60 40.57 -4.23
C ARG A 34 0.76 39.89 -4.27
N ILE A 35 1.03 39.02 -5.23
CA ILE A 35 2.42 38.71 -5.62
C ILE A 35 2.53 38.65 -7.14
N LYS A 36 3.44 39.50 -7.63
CA LYS A 36 3.80 39.77 -9.01
C LYS A 36 4.80 38.70 -9.47
N GLY A 37 4.44 37.96 -10.52
CA GLY A 37 5.35 37.08 -11.27
C GLY A 37 5.21 37.42 -12.75
N GLN A 38 6.30 37.90 -13.32
CA GLN A 38 6.39 38.53 -14.63
C GLN A 38 6.97 37.51 -15.61
N GLU A 39 6.18 37.07 -16.58
CA GLU A 39 6.64 36.40 -17.79
C GLU A 39 6.60 37.43 -18.92
N VAL A 40 7.73 37.65 -19.61
CA VAL A 40 7.66 38.07 -21.02
C VAL A 40 8.79 37.41 -21.79
N ASP A 41 8.34 36.60 -22.73
CA ASP A 41 9.00 36.04 -23.89
C ASP A 41 9.83 37.07 -24.68
N GLY A 42 10.93 36.60 -25.26
CA GLY A 42 11.90 37.40 -25.99
C GLY A 42 12.63 36.53 -27.01
N SER A 43 11.91 36.15 -28.08
CA SER A 43 12.50 35.62 -29.31
C SER A 43 13.23 36.73 -30.08
N HIS A 44 14.47 36.48 -30.52
CA HIS A 44 14.99 36.78 -31.88
C HIS A 44 16.52 36.61 -31.91
N LEU A 45 17.07 35.70 -32.72
CA LEU A 45 18.44 35.83 -33.23
C LEU A 45 18.54 35.31 -34.66
N THR A 46 19.13 36.15 -35.50
CA THR A 46 19.40 35.98 -36.93
C THR A 46 20.66 35.16 -37.17
N ALA A 47 20.68 34.49 -38.32
CA ALA A 47 21.75 33.62 -38.80
C ALA A 47 22.99 34.39 -39.27
N GLY A 48 24.15 33.72 -39.23
CA GLY A 48 25.29 34.06 -40.09
C GLY A 48 26.66 33.57 -39.62
N GLY A 49 27.15 32.47 -40.22
CA GLY A 49 28.52 32.46 -40.75
C GLY A 49 29.60 31.59 -40.10
N VAL A 50 29.91 30.49 -40.81
CA VAL A 50 31.27 29.97 -41.12
C VAL A 50 32.01 29.11 -40.08
N GLY A 51 32.04 27.81 -40.39
CA GLY A 51 33.29 27.06 -40.62
C GLY A 51 34.04 26.53 -39.40
N SER A 52 33.83 25.25 -39.07
CA SER A 52 34.94 24.30 -38.88
C SER A 52 34.39 22.88 -38.77
N GLU A 53 34.74 22.05 -39.74
CA GLU A 53 34.61 20.60 -39.65
C GLU A 53 35.56 20.08 -38.57
N THR A 54 35.06 19.29 -37.62
CA THR A 54 35.61 17.99 -37.21
C THR A 54 34.99 17.52 -35.88
N VAL A 55 34.62 16.24 -35.84
CA VAL A 55 34.26 15.40 -34.67
C VAL A 55 32.96 15.74 -33.91
N LYS A 56 31.82 15.26 -34.41
CA LYS A 56 30.54 15.26 -33.65
C LYS A 56 29.83 13.89 -33.67
N THR A 57 30.54 12.84 -33.25
CA THR A 57 29.91 11.51 -33.02
C THR A 57 30.29 10.86 -31.68
N SER A 58 30.99 11.56 -30.77
CA SER A 58 31.42 10.97 -29.47
C SER A 58 30.92 11.67 -28.21
N LYS A 59 30.18 12.79 -28.32
CA LYS A 59 29.65 13.50 -27.14
C LYS A 59 28.35 12.89 -26.59
N ASN A 60 27.57 12.21 -27.44
CA ASN A 60 26.28 11.63 -27.02
C ASN A 60 26.48 10.40 -26.12
N ASN A 61 27.42 9.50 -26.46
CA ASN A 61 27.69 8.30 -25.65
C ASN A 61 28.18 8.64 -24.24
N ARG A 62 29.14 9.58 -24.09
CA ARG A 62 29.66 9.95 -22.76
C ARG A 62 28.62 10.61 -21.86
N LYS A 63 27.71 11.42 -22.41
CA LYS A 63 26.62 12.02 -21.63
C LYS A 63 25.65 10.94 -21.14
N GLN A 64 25.36 9.95 -21.99
CA GLN A 64 24.47 8.83 -21.68
C GLN A 64 25.11 7.88 -20.66
N GLU A 65 26.41 7.59 -20.78
CA GLU A 65 27.21 6.81 -19.83
C GLU A 65 27.37 7.50 -18.46
N LEU A 66 27.53 8.82 -18.42
CA LEU A 66 27.58 9.58 -17.17
C LEU A 66 26.21 9.60 -16.48
N GLN A 67 25.12 9.73 -17.24
CA GLN A 67 23.76 9.67 -16.70
C GLN A 67 23.45 8.29 -16.11
N SER A 68 23.79 7.21 -16.81
CA SER A 68 23.62 5.85 -16.27
C SER A 68 24.50 5.60 -15.05
N SER A 69 25.73 6.11 -15.03
CA SER A 69 26.63 6.00 -13.88
C SER A 69 26.12 6.75 -12.64
N VAL A 70 25.54 7.94 -12.82
CA VAL A 70 24.94 8.72 -11.73
C VAL A 70 23.68 8.03 -11.19
N GLU A 71 22.83 7.50 -12.07
CA GLU A 71 21.66 6.72 -11.68
C GLU A 71 22.05 5.47 -10.89
N GLU A 72 23.05 4.71 -11.33
CA GLU A 72 23.54 3.52 -10.61
C GLU A 72 24.14 3.89 -9.24
N LEU A 73 24.85 5.02 -9.14
CA LEU A 73 25.35 5.51 -7.86
C LEU A 73 24.19 5.91 -6.93
N ALA A 74 23.18 6.60 -7.45
CA ALA A 74 21.98 6.97 -6.70
C ALA A 74 21.22 5.74 -6.20
N SER A 75 21.00 4.73 -7.05
CA SER A 75 20.38 3.46 -6.67
C SER A 75 21.16 2.73 -5.57
N ARG A 76 22.50 2.68 -5.67
CA ARG A 76 23.34 2.10 -4.59
C ARG A 76 23.27 2.90 -3.30
N ALA A 77 23.27 4.22 -3.37
CA ALA A 77 23.12 5.07 -2.19
C ALA A 77 21.76 4.86 -1.52
N ALA A 78 20.69 4.78 -2.30
CA ALA A 78 19.34 4.48 -1.80
C ALA A 78 19.28 3.09 -1.15
N ALA A 79 19.82 2.05 -1.81
CA ALA A 79 19.85 0.70 -1.26
C ALA A 79 20.63 0.62 0.06
N ARG A 80 21.77 1.33 0.17
CA ARG A 80 22.52 1.41 1.43
C ARG A 80 21.73 2.12 2.52
N ALA A 81 21.08 3.23 2.20
CA ALA A 81 20.26 3.96 3.16
C ALA A 81 19.10 3.10 3.68
N MET A 82 18.42 2.35 2.80
CA MET A 82 17.37 1.40 3.17
C MET A 82 17.91 0.28 4.07
N ALA A 83 19.08 -0.27 3.74
CA ALA A 83 19.71 -1.31 4.55
C ALA A 83 20.09 -0.81 5.95
N GLU A 84 20.61 0.42 6.06
CA GLU A 84 20.91 1.03 7.36
C GLU A 84 19.64 1.35 8.16
N ALA A 85 18.58 1.84 7.52
CA ALA A 85 17.30 2.07 8.19
C ALA A 85 16.73 0.76 8.77
N ALA A 86 16.77 -0.33 7.99
CA ALA A 86 16.29 -1.64 8.43
C ALA A 86 17.03 -2.17 9.67
N LYS A 87 18.36 -2.02 9.72
CA LYS A 87 19.18 -2.47 10.86
C LYS A 87 18.82 -1.83 12.20
N ASN A 88 18.24 -0.64 12.18
CA ASN A 88 17.90 0.10 13.40
C ASN A 88 16.48 -0.19 13.90
N ILE A 89 15.69 -1.00 13.19
CA ILE A 89 14.34 -1.37 13.62
C ILE A 89 14.44 -2.46 14.69
N THR A 90 14.13 -2.09 15.93
CA THR A 90 14.08 -3.05 17.05
C THR A 90 12.72 -3.76 17.12
N PRO A 91 12.68 -5.06 17.48
CA PRO A 91 11.43 -5.76 17.71
C PRO A 91 10.58 -5.06 18.80
N PRO A 92 9.36 -4.62 18.49
CA PRO A 92 8.48 -3.99 19.47
C PRO A 92 7.97 -5.03 20.46
N ASN A 93 7.89 -4.66 21.73
CA ASN A 93 7.36 -5.52 22.80
C ASN A 93 5.93 -5.14 23.20
N THR A 94 5.42 -4.01 22.70
CA THR A 94 4.08 -3.49 23.02
C THR A 94 3.42 -2.93 21.76
N ALA A 95 2.07 -2.92 21.75
CA ALA A 95 1.29 -2.32 20.68
C ALA A 95 1.69 -0.87 20.39
N TYR A 96 1.97 -0.09 21.44
CA TYR A 96 2.38 1.32 21.30
C TYR A 96 3.73 1.45 20.56
N GLN A 97 4.74 0.64 20.93
CA GLN A 97 6.03 0.65 20.23
C GLN A 97 5.88 0.24 18.76
N PHE A 98 5.04 -0.78 18.51
CA PHE A 98 4.73 -1.20 17.15
C PHE A 98 4.09 -0.06 16.37
N GLU A 99 3.04 0.57 16.91
CA GLU A 99 2.28 1.62 16.23
C GLU A 99 3.12 2.85 15.92
N VAL A 100 3.94 3.32 16.87
CA VAL A 100 4.86 4.45 16.66
C VAL A 100 5.81 4.16 15.50
N SER A 101 6.41 2.97 15.49
CA SER A 101 7.32 2.55 14.43
C SER A 101 6.57 2.39 13.10
N TRP A 102 5.39 1.77 13.12
CA TRP A 102 4.54 1.54 11.95
C TRP A 102 4.17 2.83 11.25
N ARG A 103 3.82 3.87 12.03
CA ARG A 103 3.43 5.19 11.52
C ARG A 103 4.65 6.00 11.08
N ALA A 104 5.78 5.89 11.75
CA ALA A 104 7.03 6.52 11.30
C ALA A 104 7.50 6.00 9.92
N LEU A 105 7.18 4.74 9.62
CA LEU A 105 7.51 4.07 8.35
C LEU A 105 6.37 4.14 7.33
N SER A 106 5.32 4.92 7.59
CA SER A 106 4.19 5.03 6.66
C SER A 106 4.66 5.59 5.31
N GLY A 107 4.33 4.89 4.22
CA GLY A 107 4.76 5.25 2.86
C GLY A 107 5.96 4.43 2.36
N ASP A 108 6.65 3.70 3.24
CA ASP A 108 7.67 2.73 2.84
C ASP A 108 7.21 1.31 3.20
N CYS A 109 6.56 0.65 2.23
CA CYS A 109 6.06 -0.71 2.41
C CYS A 109 7.19 -1.72 2.70
N ALA A 110 8.40 -1.50 2.20
CA ALA A 110 9.52 -2.41 2.41
C ALA A 110 10.01 -2.35 3.87
N LEU A 111 10.09 -1.15 4.44
CA LEU A 111 10.43 -0.97 5.86
C LEU A 111 9.30 -1.44 6.79
N GLN A 112 8.03 -1.23 6.43
CA GLN A 112 6.90 -1.80 7.18
C GLN A 112 6.92 -3.34 7.15
N ALA A 113 7.22 -3.94 5.99
CA ALA A 113 7.38 -5.39 5.89
C ALA A 113 8.58 -5.87 6.73
N HIS A 114 9.67 -5.12 6.76
CA HIS A 114 10.80 -5.43 7.64
C HIS A 114 10.42 -5.36 9.12
N LEU A 115 9.67 -4.33 9.53
CA LEU A 115 9.14 -4.22 10.90
C LEU A 115 8.26 -5.42 11.25
N LEU A 116 7.38 -5.89 10.35
CA LEU A 116 6.65 -7.14 10.55
C LEU A 116 7.63 -8.28 10.74
N LYS A 117 8.57 -8.51 9.82
CA LYS A 117 9.52 -9.64 9.87
C LYS A 117 10.34 -9.72 11.16
N VAL A 118 10.75 -8.58 11.73
CA VAL A 118 11.40 -8.56 13.06
C VAL A 118 10.41 -8.75 14.21
N THR A 119 9.14 -8.42 14.00
CA THR A 119 8.00 -8.67 14.89
C THR A 119 7.33 -10.02 14.55
N SER A 120 7.99 -11.13 14.88
CA SER A 120 7.51 -12.50 14.62
C SER A 120 5.98 -12.68 14.68
N PRO A 121 5.33 -13.41 13.74
CA PRO A 121 3.87 -13.58 13.72
C PRO A 121 3.28 -14.03 15.06
N SER A 122 3.97 -14.95 15.75
CA SER A 122 3.54 -15.52 17.02
C SER A 122 3.54 -14.51 18.18
N ALA A 123 4.27 -13.38 18.04
CA ALA A 123 4.30 -12.31 19.03
C ALA A 123 3.10 -11.36 18.89
N LEU A 124 2.46 -11.26 17.70
CA LEU A 124 1.39 -10.29 17.44
C LEU A 124 0.22 -10.36 18.43
N PRO A 125 -0.33 -11.54 18.79
CA PRO A 125 -1.40 -11.62 19.79
C PRO A 125 -1.00 -11.02 21.15
N GLN A 126 0.27 -11.22 21.54
CA GLN A 126 0.79 -10.75 22.84
C GLN A 126 1.21 -9.27 22.81
N ILE A 127 1.66 -8.77 21.67
CA ILE A 127 2.02 -7.37 21.48
C ILE A 127 0.76 -6.52 21.46
N PHE A 128 -0.24 -6.91 20.65
CA PHE A 128 -1.43 -6.13 20.47
C PHE A 128 -2.44 -6.25 21.60
N LYS A 129 -2.66 -7.45 22.15
CA LYS A 129 -3.70 -7.70 23.17
C LYS A 129 -5.02 -7.04 22.71
N ASN A 130 -5.49 -6.01 23.41
CA ASN A 130 -6.73 -5.29 23.08
C ASN A 130 -6.52 -3.96 22.33
N ALA A 131 -5.28 -3.66 21.91
CA ALA A 131 -4.85 -2.37 21.37
C ALA A 131 -4.67 -2.34 19.84
N LEU A 132 -4.95 -3.43 19.13
CA LEU A 132 -5.03 -3.40 17.67
C LEU A 132 -6.28 -2.61 17.24
N SER A 133 -6.10 -1.69 16.29
CA SER A 133 -7.20 -0.93 15.69
C SER A 133 -7.62 -1.52 14.34
N ALA A 134 -8.85 -1.22 13.93
CA ALA A 134 -9.41 -1.67 12.65
C ALA A 134 -8.58 -1.20 11.45
N SER A 135 -8.21 0.07 11.40
CA SER A 135 -7.37 0.63 10.34
C SER A 135 -5.98 0.00 10.30
N MET A 136 -5.35 -0.21 11.47
CA MET A 136 -4.04 -0.85 11.53
C MET A 136 -4.09 -2.32 11.11
N LEU A 137 -5.17 -3.05 11.40
CA LEU A 137 -5.37 -4.40 10.88
C LEU A 137 -5.36 -4.41 9.34
N VAL A 138 -6.11 -3.51 8.70
CA VAL A 138 -6.16 -3.39 7.24
C VAL A 138 -4.78 -3.02 6.67
N ASP A 139 -4.09 -2.06 7.29
CA ASP A 139 -2.74 -1.65 6.89
C ASP A 139 -1.75 -2.83 6.96
N ILE A 140 -1.81 -3.63 8.03
CA ILE A 140 -0.95 -4.81 8.19
C ILE A 140 -1.26 -5.85 7.11
N VAL A 141 -2.54 -6.15 6.83
CA VAL A 141 -2.90 -7.12 5.78
C VAL A 141 -2.42 -6.67 4.40
N LYS A 142 -2.59 -5.37 4.08
CA LYS A 142 -2.05 -4.77 2.84
C LYS A 142 -0.52 -4.90 2.79
N CYS A 143 0.17 -4.69 3.89
CA CYS A 143 1.62 -4.87 3.96
C CYS A 143 2.02 -6.34 3.76
N VAL A 144 1.31 -7.30 4.38
CA VAL A 144 1.54 -8.75 4.17
C VAL A 144 1.40 -9.13 2.70
N ALA A 145 0.44 -8.54 2.00
CA ALA A 145 0.24 -8.77 0.56
C ALA A 145 1.48 -8.38 -0.28
N THR A 146 2.31 -7.44 0.18
CA THR A 146 3.49 -6.97 -0.58
C THR A 146 4.63 -7.97 -0.67
N PHE A 147 4.71 -8.93 0.26
CA PHE A 147 5.75 -9.97 0.29
C PHE A 147 5.17 -11.40 0.19
N PHE A 148 3.88 -11.52 -0.10
CA PHE A 148 3.17 -12.81 -0.10
C PHE A 148 3.72 -13.80 -1.13
N ARG A 149 4.12 -13.30 -2.31
CA ARG A 149 4.61 -14.17 -3.39
C ARG A 149 6.00 -14.72 -3.09
N GLU A 150 6.81 -13.95 -2.39
CA GLU A 150 8.18 -14.29 -2.04
C GLU A 150 8.26 -15.18 -0.79
N GLU A 151 7.40 -14.92 0.20
CA GLU A 151 7.45 -15.58 1.52
C GLU A 151 6.05 -16.06 1.97
N MET A 152 5.43 -16.91 1.16
CA MET A 152 4.04 -17.35 1.35
C MET A 152 3.76 -17.99 2.71
N ASP A 153 4.60 -18.92 3.18
CA ASP A 153 4.46 -19.56 4.50
C ASP A 153 4.45 -18.52 5.64
N LEU A 154 5.36 -17.55 5.57
CA LEU A 154 5.44 -16.48 6.57
C LEU A 154 4.21 -15.57 6.50
N ALA A 155 3.78 -15.20 5.30
CA ALA A 155 2.61 -14.37 5.08
C ALA A 155 1.33 -15.03 5.59
N VAL A 156 1.13 -16.32 5.30
CA VAL A 156 0.01 -17.12 5.84
C VAL A 156 0.04 -17.14 7.36
N LYS A 157 1.22 -17.38 7.97
CA LYS A 157 1.37 -17.33 9.44
C LYS A 157 0.99 -15.98 10.03
N TYR A 158 1.31 -14.86 9.38
CA TYR A 158 0.86 -13.54 9.83
C TYR A 158 -0.66 -13.43 9.85
N LEU A 159 -1.31 -13.82 8.75
CA LEU A 159 -2.77 -13.79 8.63
C LEU A 159 -3.41 -14.69 9.69
N GLU A 160 -2.91 -15.90 9.90
CA GLU A 160 -3.41 -16.80 10.94
C GLU A 160 -3.24 -16.23 12.35
N LYS A 161 -2.07 -15.69 12.70
CA LYS A 161 -1.81 -15.18 14.05
C LYS A 161 -2.57 -13.90 14.35
N LEU A 162 -2.83 -13.06 13.35
CA LEU A 162 -3.69 -11.89 13.49
C LEU A 162 -5.12 -12.28 13.91
N THR A 163 -5.67 -13.41 13.41
CA THR A 163 -6.99 -13.91 13.88
C THR A 163 -7.01 -14.28 15.36
N LYS A 164 -5.84 -14.47 15.99
CA LYS A 164 -5.71 -14.82 17.41
C LYS A 164 -5.55 -13.60 18.31
N VAL A 165 -5.49 -12.40 17.76
CA VAL A 165 -5.45 -11.16 18.54
C VAL A 165 -6.80 -10.99 19.26
N PRO A 166 -6.83 -10.71 20.57
CA PRO A 166 -8.07 -10.41 21.27
C PRO A 166 -8.87 -9.31 20.57
N ARG A 167 -10.20 -9.46 20.53
CA ARG A 167 -11.14 -8.57 19.84
C ARG A 167 -11.05 -8.60 18.31
N PHE A 168 -10.33 -9.54 17.69
CA PHE A 168 -10.28 -9.66 16.23
C PHE A 168 -11.68 -9.62 15.58
N ASP A 169 -12.64 -10.42 16.06
CA ASP A 169 -14.01 -10.45 15.52
C ASP A 169 -14.69 -9.07 15.59
N MET A 170 -14.46 -8.34 16.69
CA MET A 170 -14.95 -6.98 16.87
C MET A 170 -14.29 -6.00 15.88
N LEU A 171 -13.00 -6.17 15.58
CA LEU A 171 -12.31 -5.37 14.57
C LEU A 171 -12.92 -5.58 13.19
N ILE A 172 -13.14 -6.84 12.79
CA ILE A 172 -13.75 -7.16 11.49
C ILE A 172 -15.18 -6.62 11.40
N MET A 173 -15.96 -6.71 12.48
CA MET A 173 -17.32 -6.16 12.54
C MET A 173 -17.35 -4.62 12.38
N PHE A 174 -16.35 -3.92 12.92
CA PHE A 174 -16.25 -2.46 12.88
C PHE A 174 -15.48 -1.90 11.67
N LEU A 175 -15.04 -2.75 10.74
CA LEU A 175 -14.50 -2.28 9.47
C LEU A 175 -15.55 -1.48 8.70
N SER A 176 -15.13 -0.35 8.14
CA SER A 176 -16.00 0.43 7.26
C SER A 176 -16.28 -0.35 5.95
N PRO A 177 -17.33 0.00 5.20
CA PRO A 177 -17.57 -0.61 3.89
C PRO A 177 -16.37 -0.50 2.94
N THR A 178 -15.65 0.63 2.99
CA THR A 178 -14.42 0.86 2.22
C THR A 178 -13.31 -0.09 2.65
N ASP A 179 -13.08 -0.24 3.96
CA ASP A 179 -12.05 -1.17 4.47
C ASP A 179 -12.35 -2.63 4.08
N LYS A 180 -13.62 -3.03 4.14
CA LYS A 180 -14.05 -4.37 3.71
C LYS A 180 -13.82 -4.59 2.22
N ALA A 181 -14.12 -3.59 1.39
CA ALA A 181 -13.87 -3.65 -0.05
C ALA A 181 -12.37 -3.74 -0.36
N ASP A 182 -11.54 -2.98 0.35
CA ASP A 182 -10.08 -3.02 0.22
C ASP A 182 -9.52 -4.40 0.61
N LEU A 183 -9.96 -4.97 1.73
CA LEU A 183 -9.55 -6.32 2.13
C LEU A 183 -9.95 -7.38 1.11
N LEU A 184 -11.20 -7.32 0.60
CA LEU A 184 -11.69 -8.22 -0.42
C LEU A 184 -10.82 -8.14 -1.69
N LYS A 185 -10.51 -6.92 -2.13
CA LYS A 185 -9.66 -6.69 -3.30
C LYS A 185 -8.27 -7.30 -3.12
N VAL A 186 -7.63 -7.06 -1.96
CA VAL A 186 -6.32 -7.66 -1.64
C VAL A 186 -6.40 -9.19 -1.67
N TRP A 187 -7.48 -9.75 -1.14
CA TRP A 187 -7.68 -11.20 -1.11
C TRP A 187 -7.81 -11.80 -2.51
N ASP A 188 -8.62 -11.19 -3.36
CA ASP A 188 -8.85 -11.63 -4.73
C ASP A 188 -7.62 -11.47 -5.63
N GLU A 189 -6.90 -10.36 -5.51
CA GLU A 189 -5.77 -10.05 -6.41
C GLU A 189 -4.46 -10.71 -5.99
N VAL A 190 -4.25 -10.93 -4.68
CA VAL A 190 -2.95 -11.36 -4.14
C VAL A 190 -3.00 -12.77 -3.56
N PHE A 191 -3.96 -13.05 -2.68
CA PHE A 191 -3.93 -14.29 -1.88
C PHE A 191 -4.60 -15.47 -2.60
N CYS A 192 -5.76 -15.26 -3.22
CA CYS A 192 -6.53 -16.28 -3.95
C CYS A 192 -6.22 -16.30 -5.46
N ASN A 193 -4.97 -16.07 -5.84
CA ASN A 193 -4.54 -16.16 -7.23
C ASN A 193 -4.41 -17.63 -7.69
N GLU A 194 -4.60 -17.91 -8.98
CA GLU A 194 -4.49 -19.25 -9.57
C GLU A 194 -3.10 -19.89 -9.39
N ALA A 195 -2.07 -19.07 -9.16
CA ALA A 195 -0.70 -19.54 -8.92
C ALA A 195 -0.45 -20.01 -7.48
N THR A 196 -1.40 -19.87 -6.56
CA THR A 196 -1.24 -20.29 -5.16
C THR A 196 -1.28 -21.83 -5.08
N PRO A 197 -0.27 -22.48 -4.47
CA PRO A 197 -0.27 -23.93 -4.28
C PRO A 197 -1.51 -24.40 -3.52
N ILE A 198 -2.02 -25.58 -3.89
CA ILE A 198 -3.24 -26.18 -3.32
C ILE A 198 -3.17 -26.28 -1.78
N GLU A 199 -1.99 -26.55 -1.24
CA GLU A 199 -1.73 -26.64 0.20
C GLU A 199 -2.11 -25.36 0.97
N TYR A 200 -1.89 -24.19 0.37
CA TYR A 200 -2.26 -22.91 0.97
C TYR A 200 -3.65 -22.44 0.58
N ALA A 201 -4.21 -22.94 -0.53
CA ALA A 201 -5.52 -22.52 -1.03
C ALA A 201 -6.64 -22.74 0.00
N GLU A 202 -6.69 -23.92 0.63
CA GLU A 202 -7.70 -24.22 1.65
C GLU A 202 -7.54 -23.33 2.91
N ILE A 203 -6.29 -23.09 3.34
CA ILE A 203 -6.00 -22.23 4.48
C ILE A 203 -6.45 -20.79 4.17
N LEU A 204 -6.15 -20.30 2.97
CA LEU A 204 -6.52 -18.96 2.55
C LEU A 204 -8.03 -18.81 2.33
N ASP A 205 -8.74 -19.82 1.84
CA ASP A 205 -10.19 -19.78 1.74
C ASP A 205 -10.86 -19.70 3.12
N ASN A 206 -10.33 -20.45 4.09
CA ASN A 206 -10.79 -20.37 5.48
C ASN A 206 -10.50 -18.99 6.10
N LEU A 207 -9.29 -18.45 5.90
CA LEU A 207 -8.94 -17.11 6.37
C LEU A 207 -9.80 -16.03 5.68
N ARG A 208 -10.10 -16.17 4.39
CA ARG A 208 -11.00 -15.27 3.66
C ARG A 208 -12.34 -15.16 4.36
N ALA A 209 -12.94 -16.29 4.74
CA ALA A 209 -14.23 -16.32 5.41
C ALA A 209 -14.19 -15.59 6.77
N VAL A 210 -13.05 -15.65 7.46
CA VAL A 210 -12.81 -15.00 8.76
C VAL A 210 -12.60 -13.49 8.60
N TYR A 211 -11.77 -13.06 7.65
CA TYR A 211 -11.44 -11.65 7.44
C TYR A 211 -12.52 -10.85 6.73
N CYS A 212 -13.22 -11.47 5.78
CA CYS A 212 -14.13 -10.78 4.89
C CYS A 212 -15.61 -11.01 5.23
N LEU A 213 -15.93 -11.59 6.40
CA LEU A 213 -17.27 -11.96 6.91
C LEU A 213 -18.30 -12.10 5.78
N LYS A 214 -18.55 -13.33 5.32
CA LYS A 214 -19.52 -13.65 4.25
C LYS A 214 -20.70 -12.68 4.28
N GLN A 215 -20.76 -11.79 3.28
CA GLN A 215 -21.82 -10.81 3.11
C GLN A 215 -23.18 -11.48 2.93
#